data_AF-A0A5J4QLF2-F1
#
_entry.id   AF-A0A5J4QLF2-F1
#
_cell.length_a   1.000
_cell.length_b   1.000
_cell.length_c   1.000
_cell.angle_alpha   90.00
_cell.angle_beta   90.00
_cell.angle_gamma   90.00
#
_symmetry.space_group_name_H-M   'P 1'
#
loop_
_entity.id
_entity.type
_entity.pdbx_description
1 polymer ?
#
loop_
_entity_poly.entity_id
_entity_poly.type
_entity_poly.pdbx_seq_one_letter_code
_entity_poly.pdbx_strand_id
1 'polypeptide(L)'
;SGGWPKDWSAGNNGTVVKYNISINDGIRKHIVTEKKNEHYSPVIHITGPTCNSLIEKNIFYICKKELPQMDKRLVHSDDWRGYADSTYFKNNYIFAEEPISAFDATRSTNNFIESNLFVGNLIFYGNGFKKHNGKFDKTMWYDPQDENWNKLIEFVKAKKVVLKGTEVFVLDVIGF
;
A
#
# COMPACT_ATOMS: atom_id res chain seq x y z
N SER A 1 9.52 1.67 -21.36
CA SER A 1 8.16 1.17 -21.68
C SER A 1 8.25 -0.32 -22.03
N GLY A 2 7.16 -1.08 -21.88
CA GLY A 2 7.11 -2.55 -22.02
C GLY A 2 7.33 -3.12 -23.43
N GLY A 3 8.33 -2.61 -24.17
CA GLY A 3 8.65 -3.02 -25.55
C GLY A 3 8.03 -2.14 -26.65
N TRP A 4 7.18 -1.18 -26.29
CA TRP A 4 6.57 -0.24 -27.24
C TRP A 4 7.53 0.90 -27.62
N PRO A 5 7.44 1.43 -28.87
CA PRO A 5 8.14 2.64 -29.27
C PRO A 5 7.94 3.77 -28.24
N LYS A 6 8.99 4.57 -28.02
CA LYS A 6 9.00 5.62 -26.99
C LYS A 6 7.84 6.62 -27.16
N ASP A 7 7.43 6.88 -28.39
CA ASP A 7 6.40 7.88 -28.70
C ASP A 7 4.96 7.32 -28.56
N TRP A 8 4.81 6.02 -28.31
CA TRP A 8 3.50 5.36 -28.20
C TRP A 8 3.04 5.18 -26.75
N SER A 9 3.90 5.48 -25.78
CA SER A 9 3.60 5.33 -24.37
C SER A 9 4.32 6.40 -23.57
N ALA A 10 3.55 7.16 -22.80
CA ALA A 10 4.10 8.06 -21.79
C ALA A 10 4.78 7.31 -20.62
N GLY A 11 4.70 5.97 -20.60
CA GLY A 11 5.09 5.16 -19.47
C GLY A 11 4.17 5.38 -18.26
N ASN A 12 4.67 5.02 -17.08
CA ASN A 12 3.99 5.29 -15.82
C ASN A 12 4.51 6.62 -15.28
N ASN A 13 3.92 7.73 -15.73
CA ASN A 13 4.29 9.08 -15.30
C ASN A 13 3.06 9.77 -14.70
N GLY A 14 3.18 10.30 -13.49
CA GLY A 14 2.10 11.07 -12.84
C GLY A 14 0.97 10.21 -12.30
N THR A 15 1.22 8.95 -11.94
CA THR A 15 0.20 8.06 -11.36
C THR A 15 -0.27 8.59 -10.01
N VAL A 16 -1.58 8.75 -9.82
CA VAL A 16 -2.17 9.19 -8.55
C VAL A 16 -3.06 8.09 -7.98
N VAL A 17 -2.75 7.64 -6.76
CA VAL A 17 -3.51 6.65 -5.99
C VAL A 17 -3.95 7.33 -4.69
N LYS A 18 -5.24 7.66 -4.59
CA LYS A 18 -5.78 8.38 -3.42
C LYS A 18 -7.17 7.91 -3.00
N TYR A 19 -7.43 7.97 -1.69
CA TYR A 19 -8.70 7.56 -1.07
C TYR A 19 -9.09 6.10 -1.41
N ASN A 20 -8.11 5.20 -1.44
CA ASN A 20 -8.34 3.77 -1.62
C ASN A 20 -8.29 3.04 -0.27
N ILE A 21 -8.92 1.86 -0.24
CA ILE A 21 -8.85 0.93 0.87
C ILE A 21 -8.27 -0.37 0.33
N SER A 22 -7.14 -0.80 0.88
CA SER A 22 -6.54 -2.12 0.64
C SER A 22 -6.70 -2.97 1.91
N ILE A 23 -7.40 -4.09 1.80
CA ILE A 23 -7.63 -5.01 2.92
C ILE A 23 -7.09 -6.36 2.52
N ASN A 24 -6.13 -6.86 3.31
CA ASN A 24 -5.61 -8.21 3.19
C ASN A 24 -5.04 -8.53 1.79
N ASP A 25 -4.47 -7.53 1.11
CA ASP A 25 -3.77 -7.71 -0.16
C ASP A 25 -2.38 -8.36 0.03
N GLY A 26 -1.77 -8.74 -1.10
CA GLY A 26 -0.45 -9.37 -1.11
C GLY A 26 -0.48 -10.81 -0.56
N ILE A 27 -1.56 -11.56 -0.82
CA ILE A 27 -1.67 -12.97 -0.43
C ILE A 27 -1.20 -13.84 -1.59
N ARG A 28 -0.01 -14.43 -1.44
CA ARG A 28 0.51 -15.41 -2.39
C ARG A 28 1.06 -16.65 -1.68
N LYS A 29 0.24 -17.70 -1.60
CA LYS A 29 0.59 -18.98 -0.95
C LYS A 29 1.49 -19.91 -1.78
N HIS A 30 1.70 -19.61 -3.06
CA HIS A 30 2.47 -20.47 -3.97
C HIS A 30 3.55 -19.67 -4.72
N ILE A 31 4.68 -20.33 -4.97
CA ILE A 31 5.74 -19.82 -5.85
C ILE A 31 5.53 -20.43 -7.24
N VAL A 32 5.73 -19.64 -8.29
CA VAL A 32 5.96 -20.19 -9.64
C VAL A 32 7.45 -20.49 -9.70
N THR A 33 7.84 -21.69 -9.28
CA THR A 33 9.22 -22.11 -9.00
C THR A 33 10.16 -21.99 -10.20
N GLU A 34 9.63 -21.95 -11.41
CA GLU A 34 10.40 -21.73 -12.64
C GLU A 34 10.87 -20.28 -12.83
N LYS A 35 10.26 -19.31 -12.16
CA LYS A 35 10.46 -17.87 -12.41
C LYS A 35 10.75 -17.04 -11.17
N LYS A 36 10.48 -17.59 -9.98
CA LYS A 36 10.59 -16.87 -8.71
C LYS A 36 11.23 -17.77 -7.66
N ASN A 37 12.09 -17.18 -6.84
CA ASN A 37 12.76 -17.85 -5.73
C ASN A 37 12.13 -17.50 -4.37
N GLU A 38 11.13 -16.62 -4.36
CA GLU A 38 10.42 -16.19 -3.16
C GLU A 38 8.92 -16.00 -3.41
N HIS A 39 8.12 -15.93 -2.35
CA HIS A 39 6.69 -15.60 -2.40
C HIS A 39 6.49 -14.09 -2.63
N TYR A 40 6.97 -13.59 -3.78
CA TYR A 40 6.91 -12.17 -4.12
C TYR A 40 5.47 -11.70 -4.36
N SER A 41 4.98 -10.81 -3.49
CA SER A 41 3.66 -10.20 -3.58
C SER A 41 3.53 -9.02 -2.59
N PRO A 42 4.32 -7.95 -2.73
CA PRO A 42 4.16 -6.76 -1.90
C PRO A 42 2.74 -6.17 -2.08
N VAL A 43 2.26 -5.40 -1.11
CA VAL A 43 0.93 -4.76 -1.21
C VAL A 43 0.91 -3.74 -2.36
N ILE A 44 1.98 -2.97 -2.51
CA ILE A 44 2.24 -2.06 -3.62
C ILE A 44 3.56 -2.46 -4.28
N HIS A 45 3.51 -2.73 -5.58
CA HIS A 45 4.69 -2.95 -6.41
C HIS A 45 4.87 -1.75 -7.34
N ILE A 46 5.94 -0.98 -7.12
CA ILE A 46 6.37 0.07 -8.05
C ILE A 46 7.53 -0.52 -8.83
N THR A 47 7.42 -0.62 -10.15
CA THR A 47 8.45 -1.32 -10.92
C THR A 47 8.72 -0.65 -12.25
N GLY A 48 9.96 -0.72 -12.70
CA GLY A 48 10.39 -0.04 -13.93
C GLY A 48 10.55 1.47 -13.75
N PRO A 49 10.76 2.20 -14.85
CA PRO A 49 10.93 3.65 -14.86
C PRO A 49 9.59 4.38 -14.65
N THR A 50 8.99 4.19 -13.47
CA THR A 50 7.79 4.90 -13.01
C THR A 50 8.22 6.23 -12.38
N CYS A 51 7.62 7.34 -12.79
CA CYS A 51 7.98 8.66 -12.29
C CYS A 51 6.80 9.51 -11.81
N ASN A 52 7.06 10.39 -10.85
CA ASN A 52 6.10 11.37 -10.32
C ASN A 52 4.81 10.74 -9.77
N SER A 53 4.94 9.59 -9.10
CA SER A 53 3.79 8.89 -8.52
C SER A 53 3.38 9.49 -7.18
N LEU A 54 2.09 9.72 -6.97
CA LEU A 54 1.51 10.17 -5.71
C LEU A 54 0.61 9.07 -5.13
N ILE A 55 0.98 8.57 -3.95
CA ILE A 55 0.21 7.60 -3.17
C ILE A 55 -0.13 8.27 -1.85
N GLU A 56 -1.37 8.76 -1.74
CA GLU A 56 -1.78 9.62 -0.64
C GLU A 56 -3.18 9.32 -0.11
N LYS A 57 -3.38 9.45 1.22
CA LYS A 57 -4.69 9.30 1.86
C LYS A 57 -5.33 7.95 1.54
N ASN A 58 -4.54 6.88 1.52
CA ASN A 58 -5.04 5.51 1.40
C ASN A 58 -5.04 4.82 2.77
N ILE A 59 -5.95 3.86 2.93
CA ILE A 59 -6.10 3.03 4.12
C ILE A 59 -5.60 1.63 3.79
N PHE A 60 -4.62 1.14 4.55
CA PHE A 60 -4.06 -0.20 4.41
C PHE A 60 -4.34 -1.02 5.66
N TYR A 61 -5.12 -2.10 5.53
CA TYR A 61 -5.35 -3.07 6.59
C TYR A 61 -4.63 -4.38 6.26
N ILE A 62 -3.43 -4.54 6.83
CA ILE A 62 -2.54 -5.66 6.52
C ILE A 62 -2.69 -6.73 7.61
N CYS A 63 -3.36 -7.83 7.24
CA CYS A 63 -3.55 -8.97 8.13
C CYS A 63 -2.24 -9.77 8.26
N LYS A 64 -2.16 -10.56 9.33
CA LYS A 64 -1.12 -11.57 9.49
C LYS A 64 -1.21 -12.57 8.33
N LYS A 65 -0.10 -12.78 7.64
CA LYS A 65 0.08 -13.75 6.58
C LYS A 65 -0.08 -15.16 7.14
N GLU A 66 -0.69 -16.02 6.34
CA GLU A 66 -0.96 -17.40 6.73
C GLU A 66 0.30 -18.25 6.82
N LEU A 67 1.31 -17.94 6.00
CA LEU A 67 2.58 -18.67 5.95
C LEU A 67 3.76 -17.71 6.23
N PRO A 68 4.76 -18.11 7.03
CA PRO A 68 5.88 -17.25 7.42
C PRO A 68 6.68 -16.65 6.25
N GLN A 69 6.80 -17.40 5.15
CA GLN A 69 7.61 -17.04 3.98
C GLN A 69 6.91 -16.13 2.97
N MET A 70 5.63 -15.79 3.18
CA MET A 70 4.91 -14.86 2.32
C MET A 70 5.49 -13.46 2.40
N ASP A 71 5.36 -12.67 1.33
CA ASP A 71 5.83 -11.29 1.30
C ASP A 71 5.24 -10.45 2.44
N LYS A 72 6.12 -9.71 3.12
CA LYS A 72 5.78 -8.80 4.23
C LYS A 72 6.19 -7.37 3.92
N ARG A 73 6.24 -6.99 2.65
CA ARG A 73 6.47 -5.61 2.21
C ARG A 73 5.14 -4.91 1.90
N LEU A 74 4.97 -3.71 2.45
CA LEU A 74 3.90 -2.80 2.06
C LEU A 74 4.23 -2.20 0.69
N VAL A 75 5.34 -1.48 0.56
CA VAL A 75 5.82 -1.01 -0.75
C VAL A 75 7.13 -1.70 -1.10
N HIS A 76 7.22 -2.21 -2.32
CA HIS A 76 8.49 -2.59 -2.94
C HIS A 76 8.62 -1.82 -4.26
N SER A 77 9.67 -1.00 -4.35
CA SER A 77 10.04 -0.27 -5.55
C SER A 77 11.28 -0.90 -6.19
N ASP A 78 11.14 -1.67 -7.26
CA ASP A 78 12.23 -2.45 -7.87
C ASP A 78 12.38 -2.29 -9.40
N ASP A 79 13.29 -3.09 -9.97
CA ASP A 79 13.65 -3.02 -11.39
C ASP A 79 12.64 -3.74 -12.28
N TRP A 80 12.16 -3.03 -13.30
CA TRP A 80 11.66 -3.64 -14.53
C TRP A 80 12.10 -2.81 -15.74
N ARG A 81 13.35 -3.03 -16.16
CA ARG A 81 14.04 -2.26 -17.22
C ARG A 81 14.25 -0.79 -16.84
N GLY A 82 14.53 -0.54 -15.57
CA GLY A 82 14.70 0.78 -14.97
C GLY A 82 14.13 0.83 -13.56
N TYR A 83 14.45 1.90 -12.84
CA TYR A 83 13.99 2.14 -11.47
C TYR A 83 13.07 3.35 -11.43
N ALA A 84 12.21 3.38 -10.41
CA ALA A 84 11.34 4.51 -10.17
C ALA A 84 12.10 5.76 -9.72
N ASP A 85 11.54 6.93 -10.00
CA ASP A 85 12.03 8.21 -9.52
C ASP A 85 10.85 9.08 -9.05
N SER A 86 11.03 9.85 -7.98
CA SER A 86 10.00 10.81 -7.54
C SER A 86 8.68 10.16 -7.12
N THR A 87 8.72 9.19 -6.19
CA THR A 87 7.51 8.64 -5.55
C THR A 87 7.19 9.40 -4.27
N TYR A 88 5.97 9.94 -4.18
CA TYR A 88 5.43 10.59 -3.00
C TYR A 88 4.49 9.62 -2.28
N PHE A 89 4.90 9.11 -1.12
CA PHE A 89 4.10 8.24 -0.28
C PHE A 89 3.76 8.98 1.02
N LYS A 90 2.59 9.62 1.07
CA LYS A 90 2.27 10.56 2.16
C LYS A 90 0.86 10.49 2.69
N ASN A 91 0.67 10.85 3.96
CA ASN A 91 -0.65 10.91 4.60
C ASN A 91 -1.46 9.60 4.45
N ASN A 92 -0.81 8.45 4.38
CA ASN A 92 -1.48 7.14 4.37
C ASN A 92 -1.67 6.61 5.80
N TYR A 93 -2.66 5.76 5.97
CA TYR A 93 -3.05 5.21 7.26
C TYR A 93 -2.92 3.69 7.23
N ILE A 94 -2.05 3.14 8.07
CA ILE A 94 -1.65 1.74 7.99
C ILE A 94 -1.97 1.00 9.30
N PHE A 95 -2.61 -0.15 9.18
CA PHE A 95 -2.69 -1.16 10.22
C PHE A 95 -1.90 -2.40 9.82
N ALA A 96 -1.06 -2.90 10.72
CA ALA A 96 -0.28 -4.12 10.49
C ALA A 96 -0.39 -5.08 11.69
N GLU A 97 -1.02 -6.25 11.49
CA GLU A 97 -1.17 -7.30 12.52
C GLU A 97 0.15 -8.02 12.87
N GLU A 98 1.15 -7.95 12.00
CA GLU A 98 2.47 -8.54 12.19
C GLU A 98 3.57 -7.60 11.67
N PRO A 99 4.86 -7.88 11.91
CA PRO A 99 5.95 -7.08 11.36
C PRO A 99 5.90 -6.99 9.83
N ILE A 100 5.69 -5.78 9.31
CA ILE A 100 5.67 -5.45 7.87
C ILE A 100 6.75 -4.42 7.56
N SER A 101 7.55 -4.65 6.52
CA SER A 101 8.48 -3.65 5.97
C SER A 101 7.69 -2.60 5.20
N ALA A 102 7.78 -1.33 5.61
CA ALA A 102 6.95 -0.26 5.08
C ALA A 102 7.29 0.09 3.64
N PHE A 103 8.59 0.23 3.35
CA PHE A 103 9.05 0.71 2.06
C PHE A 103 10.45 0.17 1.75
N ASP A 104 10.53 -0.70 0.75
CA ASP A 104 11.80 -1.16 0.17
C ASP A 104 12.03 -0.41 -1.15
N ALA A 105 12.97 0.53 -1.13
CA ALA A 105 13.23 1.42 -2.25
C ALA A 105 14.16 0.83 -3.32
N THR A 106 14.87 -0.26 -3.02
CA THR A 106 16.00 -0.77 -3.83
C THR A 106 16.93 0.35 -4.34
N ARG A 107 16.84 0.73 -5.62
CA ARG A 107 17.61 1.81 -6.29
C ARG A 107 16.73 2.95 -6.81
N SER A 108 15.47 3.02 -6.40
CA SER A 108 14.63 4.17 -6.71
C SER A 108 15.16 5.45 -6.06
N THR A 109 14.98 6.57 -6.76
CA THR A 109 15.52 7.88 -6.36
C THR A 109 14.42 8.88 -6.06
N ASN A 110 14.74 9.92 -5.28
CA ASN A 110 13.83 11.02 -4.95
C ASN A 110 12.49 10.54 -4.35
N ASN A 111 12.51 9.55 -3.46
CA ASN A 111 11.30 9.14 -2.76
C ASN A 111 11.00 10.08 -1.60
N PHE A 112 9.78 10.58 -1.53
CA PHE A 112 9.28 11.49 -0.49
C PHE A 112 8.27 10.74 0.37
N ILE A 113 8.68 10.37 1.59
CA ILE A 113 7.85 9.63 2.53
C ILE A 113 7.51 10.55 3.70
N GLU A 114 6.23 10.85 3.89
CA GLU A 114 5.81 11.96 4.77
C GLU A 114 4.49 11.69 5.49
N SER A 115 4.43 12.03 6.78
CA SER A 115 3.15 12.13 7.53
C SER A 115 2.24 10.89 7.46
N ASN A 116 2.79 9.70 7.23
CA ASN A 116 2.03 8.45 7.28
C ASN A 116 1.83 8.05 8.74
N LEU A 117 0.62 7.66 9.10
CA LEU A 117 0.29 7.17 10.43
C LEU A 117 0.13 5.66 10.41
N PHE A 118 0.59 4.99 11.46
CA PHE A 118 0.39 3.56 11.57
C PHE A 118 0.02 3.08 12.98
N VAL A 119 -0.73 1.98 13.05
CA VAL A 119 -1.00 1.19 14.25
C VAL A 119 -0.48 -0.23 14.01
N GLY A 120 0.12 -0.83 15.04
CA GLY A 120 0.71 -2.17 14.95
C GLY A 120 2.22 -2.17 14.70
N ASN A 121 2.71 -3.19 13.97
CA ASN A 121 4.13 -3.48 13.82
C ASN A 121 4.64 -3.15 12.41
N LEU A 122 5.01 -1.89 12.20
CA LEU A 122 5.61 -1.44 10.96
C LEU A 122 7.13 -1.24 11.13
N ILE A 123 7.92 -1.83 10.25
CA ILE A 123 9.38 -1.69 10.17
C ILE A 123 9.69 -0.69 9.07
N PHE A 124 10.40 0.39 9.39
CA PHE A 124 10.79 1.41 8.42
C PHE A 124 12.14 2.02 8.80
N TYR A 125 12.77 2.66 7.83
CA TYR A 125 14.02 3.39 8.01
C TYR A 125 13.80 4.86 7.64
N GLY A 126 14.48 5.77 8.34
CA GLY A 126 14.32 7.21 8.13
C GLY A 126 13.04 7.79 8.74
N ASN A 127 12.52 8.82 8.09
CA ASN A 127 11.37 9.60 8.56
C ASN A 127 10.12 9.29 7.72
N GLY A 128 8.98 9.89 8.10
CA GLY A 128 7.76 9.85 7.29
C GLY A 128 6.70 8.85 7.74
N PHE A 129 7.01 8.00 8.72
CA PHE A 129 6.05 7.16 9.43
C PHE A 129 6.03 7.54 10.90
N LYS A 130 4.82 7.67 11.47
CA LYS A 130 4.61 7.94 12.89
C LYS A 130 3.60 6.96 13.47
N LYS A 131 3.96 6.34 14.59
CA LYS A 131 3.06 5.47 15.32
C LYS A 131 1.90 6.30 15.89
N HIS A 132 0.68 5.87 15.61
CA HIS A 132 -0.53 6.38 16.25
C HIS A 132 -0.76 5.62 17.56
N ASN A 133 -0.97 6.36 18.65
CA ASN A 133 -1.10 5.78 20.00
C ASN A 133 -2.51 5.25 20.29
N GLY A 134 -3.50 5.60 19.46
CA GLY A 134 -4.88 5.10 19.56
C GLY A 134 -5.11 3.82 18.77
N LYS A 135 -6.39 3.53 18.51
CA LYS A 135 -6.82 2.40 17.70
C LYS A 135 -6.76 2.76 16.21
N PHE A 136 -6.77 1.74 15.37
CA PHE A 136 -7.01 1.94 13.94
C PHE A 136 -8.51 2.14 13.71
N ASP A 137 -8.95 3.39 13.80
CA ASP A 137 -10.35 3.78 13.65
C ASP A 137 -10.45 5.18 13.01
N LYS A 138 -11.68 5.65 12.77
CA LYS A 138 -11.92 6.93 12.13
C LYS A 138 -11.25 8.13 12.79
N THR A 139 -10.93 8.08 14.09
CA THR A 139 -10.22 9.19 14.76
C THR A 139 -8.79 9.37 14.24
N MET A 140 -8.23 8.33 13.60
CA MET A 140 -6.90 8.34 13.01
C MET A 140 -6.89 8.91 11.58
N TRP A 141 -7.91 8.64 10.77
CA TRP A 141 -7.85 8.85 9.31
C TRP A 141 -9.00 9.67 8.71
N TYR A 142 -10.14 9.78 9.39
CA TYR A 142 -11.31 10.45 8.86
C TYR A 142 -11.27 11.95 9.16
N ASP A 143 -11.41 12.76 8.11
CA ASP A 143 -11.61 14.20 8.22
C ASP A 143 -12.99 14.55 7.66
N PRO A 144 -13.95 15.01 8.50
CA PRO A 144 -15.29 15.36 8.04
C PRO A 144 -15.32 16.57 7.10
N GLN A 145 -14.27 17.40 7.06
CA GLN A 145 -14.16 18.55 6.16
C GLN A 145 -13.68 18.16 4.75
N ASP A 146 -13.07 16.99 4.60
CA ASP A 146 -12.63 16.47 3.30
C ASP A 146 -13.71 15.56 2.71
N GLU A 147 -14.47 16.12 1.76
CA GLU A 147 -15.61 15.45 1.13
C GLU A 147 -15.27 14.11 0.44
N ASN A 148 -14.00 13.87 0.10
CA ASN A 148 -13.60 12.61 -0.52
C ASN A 148 -13.68 11.44 0.45
N TRP A 149 -13.47 11.67 1.75
CA TRP A 149 -13.72 10.63 2.75
C TRP A 149 -15.20 10.29 2.79
N ASN A 150 -16.09 11.28 2.77
CA ASN A 150 -17.53 11.03 2.75
C ASN A 150 -17.96 10.20 1.54
N LYS A 151 -17.40 10.51 0.35
CA LYS A 151 -17.62 9.73 -0.88
C LYS A 151 -17.12 8.29 -0.75
N LEU A 152 -15.94 8.08 -0.15
CA LEU A 152 -15.39 6.75 0.07
C LEU A 152 -16.27 5.93 1.03
N ILE A 153 -16.69 6.52 2.16
CA ILE A 153 -17.57 5.86 3.12
C ILE A 153 -18.90 5.49 2.49
N GLU A 154 -19.52 6.41 1.77
CA GLU A 154 -20.76 6.15 1.05
C GLU A 154 -20.59 5.03 0.02
N PHE A 155 -19.45 5.00 -0.70
CA PHE A 155 -19.14 3.94 -1.65
C PHE A 155 -19.01 2.56 -0.99
N VAL A 156 -18.40 2.47 0.20
CA VAL A 156 -18.09 1.18 0.84
C VAL A 156 -19.07 0.75 1.93
N LYS A 157 -20.07 1.57 2.28
CA LYS A 157 -20.97 1.32 3.43
C LYS A 157 -21.68 -0.03 3.46
N ALA A 158 -22.00 -0.58 2.30
CA ALA A 158 -22.66 -1.88 2.17
C ALA A 158 -21.70 -2.99 1.71
N LYS A 159 -20.42 -2.67 1.48
CA LYS A 159 -19.43 -3.63 0.99
C LYS A 159 -18.92 -4.48 2.15
N LYS A 160 -18.66 -5.73 1.82
CA LYS A 160 -18.09 -6.71 2.74
C LYS A 160 -16.85 -7.36 2.14
N VAL A 161 -16.00 -7.87 3.01
CA VAL A 161 -14.80 -8.62 2.67
C VAL A 161 -14.72 -9.86 3.56
N VAL A 162 -14.03 -10.89 3.09
CA VAL A 162 -13.80 -12.11 3.89
C VAL A 162 -12.46 -11.98 4.60
N LEU A 163 -12.49 -11.98 5.93
CA LEU A 163 -11.31 -12.03 6.78
C LEU A 163 -11.37 -13.28 7.65
N LYS A 164 -10.31 -14.10 7.60
CA LYS A 164 -10.18 -15.32 8.42
C LYS A 164 -11.38 -16.27 8.30
N GLY A 165 -11.99 -16.32 7.11
CA GLY A 165 -13.16 -17.16 6.81
C GLY A 165 -14.52 -16.55 7.21
N THR A 166 -14.55 -15.32 7.71
CA THR A 166 -15.78 -14.62 8.10
C THR A 166 -16.01 -13.40 7.22
N GLU A 167 -17.25 -13.22 6.78
CA GLU A 167 -17.67 -12.03 6.04
C GLU A 167 -17.91 -10.86 7.02
N VAL A 168 -17.23 -9.75 6.80
CA VAL A 168 -17.29 -8.54 7.65
C VAL A 168 -17.49 -7.30 6.80
N PHE A 169 -18.15 -6.27 7.34
CA PHE A 169 -18.30 -5.02 6.61
C PHE A 169 -16.96 -4.27 6.53
N VAL A 170 -16.71 -3.62 5.39
CA VAL A 170 -15.50 -2.83 5.19
C VAL A 170 -15.39 -1.72 6.24
N LEU A 171 -16.51 -1.07 6.59
CA LEU A 171 -16.53 0.00 7.61
C LEU A 171 -16.11 -0.49 8.99
N ASP A 172 -16.52 -1.70 9.39
CA ASP A 172 -16.11 -2.30 10.66
C ASP A 172 -14.59 -2.56 10.68
N VAL A 173 -14.02 -3.01 9.55
CA VAL A 173 -12.58 -3.31 9.41
C VAL A 173 -11.73 -2.04 9.52
N ILE A 174 -12.17 -0.93 8.92
CA ILE A 174 -11.45 0.35 8.98
C ILE A 174 -11.82 1.21 10.20
N GLY A 175 -12.71 0.70 11.07
CA GLY A 175 -13.12 1.34 12.31
C GLY A 175 -13.90 2.64 12.14
N PHE A 176 -14.82 2.70 11.15
CA PHE A 176 -15.72 3.84 10.96
C PHE A 176 -17.03 3.68 11.75
#